data_AF-A0A523ZYJ1-F1
#
_entry.id   AF-A0A523ZYJ1-F1
#
_cell.length_a   1.000
_cell.length_b   1.000
_cell.length_c   1.000
_cell.angle_alpha   90.00
_cell.angle_beta   90.00
_cell.angle_gamma   90.00
#
_symmetry.space_group_name_H-M   'P 1'
#
loop_
_entity.id
_entity.type
_entity.pdbx_description
1 polymer ?
#
loop_
_entity_poly.entity_id
_entity_poly.type
_entity_poly.pdbx_seq_one_letter_code
_entity_poly.pdbx_strand_id
1 'polypeptide(L)'
;VEFILDRGEELAPRWHDLVHEFDYPQPNGWYYFEKDPETGLNTETPVDRSQSRPPAPWSYKGFRLLHGLIFEKEGPLFKPMRAMSRAIDGSRLEHLFTRLEHLGKEFTSECMHCGDCALVDVAYFCPMSQCPKSQRNGPCGGSLEGWCEVYPNEKKCVYVRAYDRLKHYGAEDSLVAYRVPPVNYDLRFTSSWLNFYMGRDHTAKRIGLGPPGEE
;
A
#
# COMPACT_ATOMS: atom_id res chain seq x y z
N VAL A 1 -36.97 -23.70 15.66
CA VAL A 1 -35.95 -23.11 16.54
C VAL A 1 -35.60 -24.08 17.66
N GLU A 2 -36.58 -24.63 18.37
CA GLU A 2 -36.43 -25.69 19.39
C GLU A 2 -35.47 -26.81 18.95
N PHE A 3 -35.72 -27.45 17.81
CA PHE A 3 -34.80 -28.47 17.24
C PHE A 3 -33.32 -28.05 17.14
N ILE A 4 -33.04 -26.80 16.75
CA ILE A 4 -31.65 -26.31 16.62
C ILE A 4 -31.00 -26.14 17.99
N LEU A 5 -31.77 -25.65 18.98
CA LEU A 5 -31.31 -25.47 20.35
C LEU A 5 -31.06 -26.83 21.01
N ASP A 6 -32.01 -27.75 20.92
CA ASP A 6 -31.89 -29.10 21.48
C ASP A 6 -30.70 -29.84 20.88
N ARG A 7 -30.53 -29.73 19.55
CA ARG A 7 -29.38 -30.34 18.87
C ARG A 7 -28.06 -29.68 19.28
N GLY A 8 -28.06 -28.38 19.50
CA GLY A 8 -26.90 -27.65 20.01
C GLY A 8 -26.50 -28.11 21.42
N GLU A 9 -27.47 -28.23 22.34
CA GLU A 9 -27.25 -28.71 23.70
C GLU A 9 -26.75 -30.15 23.75
N GLU A 10 -27.25 -31.03 22.87
CA GLU A 10 -26.78 -32.41 22.74
C GLU A 10 -25.31 -32.51 22.27
N LEU A 11 -24.90 -31.61 21.36
CA LEU A 11 -23.56 -31.60 20.76
C LEU A 11 -22.54 -30.84 21.61
N ALA A 12 -22.97 -29.86 22.39
CA ALA A 12 -22.08 -28.97 23.15
C ALA A 12 -21.08 -29.71 24.06
N PRO A 13 -21.42 -30.79 24.80
CA PRO A 13 -20.43 -31.50 25.62
C PRO A 13 -19.30 -32.18 24.82
N ARG A 14 -19.52 -32.44 23.52
CA ARG A 14 -18.59 -33.15 22.62
C ARG A 14 -18.15 -32.28 21.44
N TRP A 15 -18.21 -30.96 21.58
CA TRP A 15 -17.95 -30.05 20.47
C TRP A 15 -16.53 -30.20 19.88
N HIS A 16 -15.54 -30.58 20.70
CA HIS A 16 -14.17 -30.84 20.26
C HIS A 16 -14.11 -31.98 19.22
N ASP A 17 -14.93 -33.02 19.36
CA ASP A 17 -15.00 -34.13 18.40
C ASP A 17 -15.48 -33.66 17.02
N LEU A 18 -16.21 -32.53 16.98
CA LEU A 18 -16.78 -31.94 15.76
C LEU A 18 -15.86 -30.92 15.10
N VAL A 19 -14.70 -30.58 15.69
CA VAL A 19 -13.79 -29.53 15.16
C VAL A 19 -13.39 -29.81 13.71
N HIS A 20 -13.17 -31.08 13.37
CA HIS A 20 -12.81 -31.49 12.01
C HIS A 20 -13.92 -31.22 10.97
N GLU A 21 -15.20 -31.10 11.39
CA GLU A 21 -16.31 -30.72 10.50
C GLU A 21 -16.34 -29.21 10.19
N PHE A 22 -15.61 -28.40 10.96
CA PHE A 22 -15.48 -26.96 10.77
C PHE A 22 -14.10 -26.55 10.21
N ASP A 23 -13.19 -27.50 10.00
CA ASP A 23 -11.89 -27.27 9.37
C ASP A 23 -12.02 -27.43 7.83
N TYR A 24 -11.94 -26.32 7.11
CA TYR A 24 -11.98 -26.28 5.63
C TYR A 24 -10.62 -25.81 5.08
N PRO A 25 -9.55 -26.62 5.24
CA PRO A 25 -8.22 -26.13 4.93
C PRO A 25 -8.02 -25.97 3.43
N GLN A 26 -7.44 -24.85 3.02
CA GLN A 26 -6.97 -24.69 1.65
C GLN A 26 -5.78 -25.62 1.40
N PRO A 27 -5.73 -26.34 0.26
CA PRO A 27 -4.54 -27.10 -0.14
C PRO A 27 -3.31 -26.17 -0.20
N ASN A 28 -2.24 -26.52 0.54
CA ASN A 28 -1.05 -25.66 0.71
C ASN A 28 -1.37 -24.24 1.24
N GLY A 29 -2.48 -24.10 1.97
CA GLY A 29 -2.88 -22.84 2.59
C GLY A 29 -1.87 -22.37 3.63
N TRP A 30 -1.71 -21.06 3.70
CA TRP A 30 -0.93 -20.41 4.76
C TRP A 30 -1.88 -19.86 5.82
N TYR A 31 -1.64 -20.20 7.08
CA TYR A 31 -2.43 -19.75 8.23
C TYR A 31 -1.59 -18.82 9.10
N TYR A 32 -2.22 -17.75 9.58
CA TYR A 32 -1.53 -16.72 10.36
C TYR A 32 -1.16 -17.17 11.77
N PHE A 33 -1.95 -18.06 12.36
CA PHE A 33 -1.75 -18.59 13.71
C PHE A 33 -1.25 -20.03 13.65
N GLU A 34 -0.44 -20.43 14.62
CA GLU A 34 0.05 -21.80 14.73
C GLU A 34 -1.11 -22.75 15.05
N LYS A 35 -1.10 -23.96 14.47
CA LYS A 35 -2.10 -24.99 14.72
C LYS A 35 -1.73 -25.75 16.00
N ASP A 36 -2.70 -25.88 16.90
CA ASP A 36 -2.59 -26.73 18.08
C ASP A 36 -2.75 -28.21 17.65
N PRO A 37 -1.73 -29.05 17.84
CA PRO A 37 -1.80 -30.46 17.46
C PRO A 37 -2.76 -31.28 18.34
N GLU A 38 -3.08 -30.83 19.56
CA GLU A 38 -3.96 -31.55 20.48
C GLU A 38 -5.44 -31.29 20.18
N THR A 39 -5.81 -30.02 19.98
CA THR A 39 -7.22 -29.63 19.76
C THR A 39 -7.59 -29.54 18.27
N GLY A 40 -6.59 -29.42 17.38
CA GLY A 40 -6.80 -29.15 15.96
C GLY A 40 -7.20 -27.70 15.65
N LEU A 41 -7.33 -26.83 16.65
CA LEU A 41 -7.67 -25.42 16.53
C LEU A 41 -6.44 -24.53 16.31
N ASN A 42 -6.66 -23.25 16.05
CA ASN A 42 -5.58 -22.26 16.04
C ASN A 42 -5.23 -21.85 17.48
N THR A 43 -3.93 -21.71 17.75
CA THR A 43 -3.43 -21.04 18.95
C THR A 43 -3.57 -19.51 18.82
N GLU A 44 -3.27 -18.79 19.89
CA GLU A 44 -3.17 -17.32 19.85
C GLU A 44 -1.81 -16.82 19.31
N THR A 45 -0.85 -17.73 19.08
CA THR A 45 0.51 -17.41 18.65
C THR A 45 0.57 -17.23 17.13
N PRO A 46 0.94 -16.04 16.62
CA PRO A 46 1.19 -15.87 15.20
C PRO A 46 2.40 -16.69 14.74
N VAL A 47 2.32 -17.27 13.54
CA VAL A 47 3.47 -17.95 12.93
C VAL A 47 4.64 -17.00 12.71
N ASP A 48 5.87 -17.54 12.74
CA ASP A 48 7.07 -16.76 12.42
C ASP A 48 7.08 -16.30 10.96
N ARG A 49 6.75 -15.02 10.75
CA ARG A 49 6.73 -14.36 9.44
C ARG A 49 8.11 -13.90 8.98
N SER A 50 9.18 -14.10 9.75
CA SER A 50 10.50 -13.54 9.45
C SER A 50 11.26 -14.32 8.37
N GLN A 51 10.94 -15.61 8.20
CA GLN A 51 11.67 -16.55 7.36
C GLN A 51 11.46 -16.34 5.84
N SER A 52 10.33 -15.74 5.44
CA SER A 52 10.02 -15.46 4.04
C SER A 52 10.13 -13.96 3.74
N ARG A 53 11.21 -13.56 3.07
CA ARG A 53 11.45 -12.19 2.61
C ARG A 53 11.78 -12.19 1.12
N PRO A 54 10.77 -11.97 0.24
CA PRO A 54 11.05 -11.90 -1.20
C PRO A 54 12.06 -10.78 -1.50
N PRO A 55 12.94 -10.95 -2.49
CA PRO A 55 13.94 -9.95 -2.83
C PRO A 55 13.27 -8.71 -3.45
N ALA A 56 13.66 -7.53 -2.97
CA ALA A 56 13.26 -6.27 -3.57
C ALA A 56 14.00 -5.98 -4.89
N PRO A 57 13.31 -5.54 -5.96
CA PRO A 57 13.96 -5.15 -7.21
C PRO A 57 14.80 -3.88 -7.06
N TRP A 58 15.87 -3.74 -7.85
CA TRP A 58 16.76 -2.57 -7.82
C TRP A 58 16.04 -1.24 -8.05
N SER A 59 15.03 -1.22 -8.91
CA SER A 59 14.19 -0.04 -9.13
C SER A 59 13.51 0.44 -7.84
N TYR A 60 12.97 -0.48 -7.03
CA TYR A 60 12.38 -0.15 -5.73
C TYR A 60 13.42 0.40 -4.75
N LYS A 61 14.62 -0.21 -4.69
CA LYS A 61 15.72 0.30 -3.85
C LYS A 61 16.12 1.72 -4.26
N GLY A 62 16.20 1.98 -5.57
CA GLY A 62 16.46 3.30 -6.13
C GLY A 62 15.39 4.33 -5.75
N PHE A 63 14.10 3.97 -5.85
CA PHE A 63 13.02 4.85 -5.41
C PHE A 63 13.06 5.17 -3.91
N ARG A 64 13.36 4.17 -3.06
CA ARG A 64 13.54 4.40 -1.62
C ARG A 64 14.68 5.36 -1.34
N LEU A 65 15.82 5.17 -1.99
CA LEU A 65 16.98 6.06 -1.84
C LEU A 65 16.62 7.48 -2.29
N LEU A 66 16.04 7.63 -3.49
CA LEU A 66 15.59 8.93 -3.99
C LEU A 66 14.63 9.58 -2.99
N HIS A 67 13.61 8.86 -2.53
CA HIS A 67 12.64 9.38 -1.57
C HIS A 67 13.29 9.86 -0.27
N GLY A 68 14.20 9.07 0.30
CA GLY A 68 14.95 9.47 1.50
C GLY A 68 15.85 10.68 1.30
N LEU A 69 16.34 10.91 0.08
CA LEU A 69 17.20 12.06 -0.22
C LEU A 69 16.41 13.36 -0.42
N ILE A 70 15.30 13.29 -1.18
CA ILE A 70 14.56 14.48 -1.62
C ILE A 70 13.27 14.73 -0.85
N PHE A 71 12.50 13.71 -0.47
CA PHE A 71 11.14 13.87 0.07
C PHE A 71 11.04 13.75 1.60
N GLU A 72 11.97 13.06 2.25
CA GLU A 72 12.03 13.02 3.71
C GLU A 72 12.55 14.35 4.28
N LYS A 73 11.94 14.87 5.35
CA LYS A 73 12.31 16.17 5.94
C LYS A 73 13.77 16.24 6.38
N GLU A 74 14.31 15.10 6.80
CA GLU A 74 15.70 14.92 7.25
C GLU A 74 16.66 14.69 6.08
N GLY A 75 16.13 14.51 4.86
CA GLY A 75 16.91 14.26 3.65
C GLY A 75 17.80 15.45 3.26
N PRO A 76 19.03 15.21 2.78
CA PRO A 76 19.99 16.27 2.46
C PRO A 76 19.53 17.21 1.34
N LEU A 77 18.64 16.76 0.46
CA LEU A 77 18.14 17.54 -0.67
C LEU A 77 16.75 18.12 -0.42
N PHE A 78 16.11 17.85 0.73
CA PHE A 78 14.76 18.32 1.02
C PHE A 78 14.63 19.85 0.94
N LYS A 79 15.50 20.58 1.66
CA LYS A 79 15.47 22.05 1.66
C LYS A 79 15.81 22.67 0.30
N PRO A 80 16.90 22.25 -0.40
CA PRO A 80 17.16 22.69 -1.77
C PRO A 80 15.99 22.46 -2.72
N MET A 81 15.39 21.26 -2.68
CA MET A 81 14.26 20.91 -3.52
C MET A 81 13.04 21.76 -3.21
N ARG A 82 12.73 22.00 -1.93
CA ARG A 82 11.62 22.89 -1.54
C ARG A 82 11.83 24.32 -2.00
N ALA A 83 13.07 24.85 -1.90
CA ALA A 83 13.41 26.18 -2.40
C ALA A 83 13.26 26.28 -3.93
N MET A 84 13.74 25.26 -4.65
CA MET A 84 13.56 25.16 -6.10
C MET A 84 12.08 25.09 -6.47
N SER A 85 11.29 24.25 -5.79
CA SER A 85 9.85 24.14 -6.02
C SER A 85 9.14 25.46 -5.78
N ARG A 86 9.51 26.22 -4.74
CA ARG A 86 8.97 27.56 -4.49
C ARG A 86 9.29 28.55 -5.62
N ALA A 87 10.46 28.46 -6.23
CA ALA A 87 10.85 29.32 -7.34
C ALA A 87 10.15 28.94 -8.67
N ILE A 88 9.82 27.66 -8.84
CA ILE A 88 9.17 27.14 -10.06
C ILE A 88 7.65 27.32 -10.01
N ASP A 89 7.05 27.16 -8.84
CA ASP A 89 5.60 27.24 -8.64
C ASP A 89 5.04 28.63 -9.03
N GLY A 90 4.04 28.65 -9.92
CA GLY A 90 3.46 29.86 -10.51
C GLY A 90 4.33 30.55 -11.57
N SER A 91 5.54 30.05 -11.84
CA SER A 91 6.47 30.64 -12.79
C SER A 91 6.26 30.12 -14.22
N ARG A 92 6.91 30.77 -15.20
CA ARG A 92 6.92 30.31 -16.60
C ARG A 92 7.53 28.91 -16.78
N LEU A 93 8.31 28.42 -15.81
CA LEU A 93 8.95 27.11 -15.86
C LEU A 93 8.05 25.97 -15.35
N GLU A 94 6.94 26.29 -14.68
CA GLU A 94 6.05 25.31 -14.04
C GLU A 94 5.55 24.25 -15.03
N HIS A 95 5.07 24.68 -16.21
CA HIS A 95 4.57 23.76 -17.23
C HIS A 95 5.66 22.81 -17.76
N LEU A 96 6.89 23.31 -17.94
CA LEU A 96 8.00 22.48 -18.38
C LEU A 96 8.38 21.47 -17.29
N PHE A 97 8.48 21.91 -16.04
CA PHE A 97 8.77 21.04 -14.91
C PHE A 97 7.72 19.95 -14.74
N THR A 98 6.43 20.33 -14.78
CA THR A 98 5.29 19.40 -14.69
C THR A 98 5.33 18.36 -15.81
N ARG A 99 5.67 18.77 -17.04
CA ARG A 99 5.77 17.85 -18.19
C ARG A 99 6.94 16.86 -18.03
N LEU A 100 8.10 17.34 -17.56
CA LEU A 100 9.27 16.48 -17.32
C LEU A 100 9.00 15.49 -16.18
N GLU A 101 8.37 15.94 -15.09
CA GLU A 101 7.92 15.05 -14.01
C GLU A 101 6.98 13.99 -14.55
N HIS A 102 5.94 14.40 -15.30
CA HIS A 102 4.94 13.48 -15.82
C HIS A 102 5.56 12.42 -16.73
N LEU A 103 6.43 12.82 -17.66
CA LEU A 103 7.12 11.89 -18.57
C LEU A 103 7.99 10.89 -17.79
N GLY A 104 8.73 11.35 -16.79
CA GLY A 104 9.52 10.47 -15.94
C GLY A 104 8.67 9.49 -15.15
N LYS A 105 7.51 9.95 -14.64
CA LYS A 105 6.57 9.11 -13.88
C LYS A 105 5.76 8.16 -14.75
N GLU A 106 5.47 8.53 -15.99
CA GLU A 106 4.86 7.65 -17.00
C GLU A 106 5.78 6.46 -17.27
N PHE A 107 7.06 6.73 -17.55
CA PHE A 107 8.06 5.68 -17.79
C PHE A 107 8.29 4.75 -16.59
N THR A 108 8.25 5.30 -15.38
CA THR A 108 8.62 4.55 -14.17
C THR A 108 7.46 3.86 -13.45
N SER A 109 6.25 4.42 -13.56
CA SER A 109 5.11 4.01 -12.73
C SER A 109 3.77 4.01 -13.46
N GLU A 110 3.75 4.30 -14.77
CA GLU A 110 2.54 4.44 -15.59
C GLU A 110 1.61 5.51 -14.99
N CYS A 111 2.13 6.70 -14.71
CA CYS A 111 1.41 7.76 -14.00
C CYS A 111 0.15 8.25 -14.74
N MET A 112 -0.94 8.46 -13.99
CA MET A 112 -2.21 9.03 -14.50
C MET A 112 -2.34 10.55 -14.31
N HIS A 113 -1.26 11.22 -13.89
CA HIS A 113 -1.19 12.67 -13.69
C HIS A 113 -2.27 13.23 -12.74
N CYS A 114 -2.54 12.55 -11.62
CA CYS A 114 -3.54 13.01 -10.64
C CYS A 114 -3.11 14.21 -9.78
N GLY A 115 -1.81 14.54 -9.74
CA GLY A 115 -1.25 15.65 -8.96
C GLY A 115 -1.20 15.47 -7.44
N ASP A 116 -1.98 14.54 -6.89
CA ASP A 116 -1.96 14.14 -5.48
C ASP A 116 -1.29 12.76 -5.36
N CYS A 117 0.01 12.66 -5.19
CA CYS A 117 0.74 11.41 -5.49
C CYS A 117 0.72 10.38 -4.34
N ALA A 118 0.17 9.18 -4.59
CA ALA A 118 0.13 8.07 -3.62
C ALA A 118 1.12 6.92 -3.92
N LEU A 119 2.23 7.23 -4.61
CA LEU A 119 3.23 6.22 -4.98
C LEU A 119 3.87 5.59 -3.73
N VAL A 120 4.27 6.40 -2.76
CA VAL A 120 5.01 5.96 -1.57
C VAL A 120 4.16 5.03 -0.72
N ASP A 121 2.86 5.31 -0.63
CA ASP A 121 1.89 4.56 0.17
C ASP A 121 1.69 3.13 -0.35
N VAL A 122 1.94 2.90 -1.65
CA VAL A 122 1.81 1.58 -2.30
C VAL A 122 3.16 1.11 -2.85
N ALA A 123 4.23 1.34 -2.09
CA ALA A 123 5.59 0.86 -2.37
C ALA A 123 6.10 1.20 -3.78
N TYR A 124 5.86 2.45 -4.21
CA TYR A 124 6.15 3.02 -5.54
C TYR A 124 5.45 2.32 -6.70
N PHE A 125 4.26 1.78 -6.46
CA PHE A 125 3.29 1.51 -7.51
C PHE A 125 2.24 2.61 -7.56
N CYS A 126 1.82 3.01 -8.76
CA CYS A 126 0.73 3.97 -8.90
C CYS A 126 -0.60 3.24 -8.70
N PRO A 127 -1.34 3.46 -7.61
CA PRO A 127 -2.63 2.79 -7.40
C PRO A 127 -3.68 3.20 -8.43
N MET A 128 -3.51 4.36 -9.05
CA MET A 128 -4.47 4.91 -10.03
C MET A 128 -4.34 4.27 -11.43
N SER A 129 -3.18 3.73 -11.80
CA SER A 129 -2.99 3.03 -13.08
C SER A 129 -2.87 1.52 -12.91
N GLN A 130 -2.16 1.08 -11.87
CA GLN A 130 -1.82 -0.34 -11.74
C GLN A 130 -2.92 -1.14 -11.05
N CYS A 131 -3.86 -0.50 -10.36
CA CYS A 131 -5.09 -1.14 -9.91
C CYS A 131 -6.22 -0.85 -10.93
N PRO A 132 -6.90 -1.86 -11.50
CA PRO A 132 -8.06 -1.61 -12.38
C PRO A 132 -9.22 -0.89 -11.67
N LYS A 133 -9.25 -0.94 -10.33
CA LYS A 133 -10.23 -0.22 -9.52
C LYS A 133 -9.76 1.15 -9.03
N SER A 134 -8.56 1.58 -9.42
CA SER A 134 -7.99 2.87 -9.02
C SER A 134 -7.97 3.10 -7.50
N GLN A 135 -7.80 2.03 -6.71
CA GLN A 135 -8.00 2.08 -5.26
C GLN A 135 -6.70 2.40 -4.52
N ARG A 136 -6.72 3.48 -3.72
CA ARG A 136 -5.58 3.94 -2.89
C ARG A 136 -5.39 3.21 -1.55
N ASN A 137 -6.41 2.51 -1.10
CA ASN A 137 -6.35 1.66 0.09
C ASN A 137 -6.83 0.26 -0.27
N GLY A 138 -6.04 -0.76 0.00
CA GLY A 138 -6.40 -2.13 -0.31
C GLY A 138 -5.75 -3.11 0.65
N PRO A 139 -5.84 -4.42 0.36
CA PRO A 139 -6.51 -5.02 -0.81
C PRO A 139 -8.05 -4.89 -0.78
N CYS A 140 -8.71 -5.09 -1.93
CA CYS A 140 -10.18 -5.02 -2.06
C CYS A 140 -10.93 -6.30 -1.66
N GLY A 141 -10.24 -7.32 -1.13
CA GLY A 141 -10.80 -8.67 -0.87
C GLY A 141 -10.90 -9.55 -2.14
N GLY A 142 -11.13 -8.94 -3.31
CA GLY A 142 -11.19 -9.62 -4.61
C GLY A 142 -9.85 -10.08 -5.21
N SER A 143 -8.88 -10.55 -4.41
CA SER A 143 -7.65 -11.13 -4.94
C SER A 143 -7.56 -12.60 -4.57
N LEU A 144 -7.26 -13.45 -5.54
CA LEU A 144 -7.14 -14.91 -5.36
C LEU A 144 -5.73 -15.35 -5.76
N GLU A 145 -5.04 -16.07 -4.88
CA GLU A 145 -3.66 -16.56 -5.12
C GLU A 145 -2.69 -15.45 -5.59
N GLY A 146 -2.90 -14.25 -5.08
CA GLY A 146 -2.14 -13.05 -5.43
C GLY A 146 -2.52 -12.37 -6.76
N TRP A 147 -3.41 -12.97 -7.55
CA TRP A 147 -3.93 -12.39 -8.79
C TRP A 147 -5.09 -11.43 -8.51
N CYS A 148 -5.26 -10.44 -9.38
CA CYS A 148 -6.42 -9.54 -9.34
C CYS A 148 -7.66 -10.24 -9.92
N GLU A 149 -8.83 -10.15 -9.28
CA GLU A 149 -10.07 -10.74 -9.82
C GLU A 149 -10.47 -10.21 -11.21
N VAL A 150 -10.08 -8.98 -11.55
CA VAL A 150 -10.41 -8.39 -12.86
C VAL A 150 -9.57 -9.03 -13.97
N TYR A 151 -8.37 -9.51 -13.64
CA TYR A 151 -7.43 -10.12 -14.58
C TYR A 151 -6.78 -11.38 -13.97
N PRO A 152 -7.57 -12.46 -13.77
CA PRO A 152 -7.06 -13.69 -13.18
C PRO A 152 -5.91 -14.26 -14.02
N ASN A 153 -4.85 -14.75 -13.38
CA ASN A 153 -3.66 -15.34 -14.04
C ASN A 153 -2.88 -14.42 -15.01
N GLU A 154 -3.28 -13.15 -15.15
CA GLU A 154 -2.64 -12.18 -16.06
C GLU A 154 -1.97 -11.04 -15.28
N LYS A 155 -2.63 -10.51 -14.24
CA LYS A 155 -2.12 -9.36 -13.47
C LYS A 155 -2.12 -9.64 -11.97
N LYS A 156 -0.94 -9.62 -11.34
CA LYS A 156 -0.83 -9.67 -9.88
C LYS A 156 -1.43 -8.43 -9.23
N CYS A 157 -2.13 -8.62 -8.12
CA CYS A 157 -2.71 -7.54 -7.34
C CYS A 157 -1.61 -6.54 -6.92
N VAL A 158 -1.86 -5.23 -7.08
CA VAL A 158 -0.87 -4.19 -6.75
C VAL A 158 -0.47 -4.23 -5.28
N TYR A 159 -1.40 -4.57 -4.37
CA TYR A 159 -1.13 -4.67 -2.94
C TYR A 159 -0.33 -5.91 -2.57
N VAL A 160 -0.46 -7.00 -3.31
CA VAL A 160 0.39 -8.19 -3.14
C VAL A 160 1.82 -7.85 -3.56
N ARG A 161 1.98 -7.20 -4.71
CA ARG A 161 3.29 -6.72 -5.17
C ARG A 161 3.91 -5.71 -4.21
N ALA A 162 3.11 -4.81 -3.63
CA ALA A 162 3.56 -3.83 -2.65
C ALA A 162 3.97 -4.50 -1.33
N TYR A 163 3.18 -5.47 -0.86
CA TYR A 163 3.49 -6.29 0.31
C TYR A 163 4.85 -6.98 0.14
N ASP A 164 5.11 -7.63 -1.00
CA ASP A 164 6.39 -8.29 -1.26
C ASP A 164 7.58 -7.31 -1.18
N ARG A 165 7.43 -6.11 -1.78
CA ARG A 165 8.46 -5.05 -1.72
C ARG A 165 8.73 -4.60 -0.29
N LEU A 166 7.68 -4.39 0.51
CA LEU A 166 7.78 -3.91 1.88
C LEU A 166 8.29 -5.00 2.84
N LYS A 167 7.86 -6.25 2.64
CA LYS A 167 8.25 -7.42 3.42
C LYS A 167 9.76 -7.65 3.39
N HIS A 168 10.40 -7.37 2.26
CA HIS A 168 11.87 -7.38 2.15
C HIS A 168 12.57 -6.55 3.25
N TYR A 169 11.96 -5.43 3.64
CA TYR A 169 12.46 -4.50 4.63
C TYR A 169 11.78 -4.64 6.00
N GLY A 170 10.87 -5.61 6.18
CA GLY A 170 10.05 -5.73 7.39
C GLY A 170 9.12 -4.54 7.62
N ALA A 171 8.67 -3.89 6.53
CA ALA A 171 7.87 -2.66 6.56
C ALA A 171 6.42 -2.88 6.10
N GLU A 172 5.94 -4.12 6.02
CA GLU A 172 4.62 -4.43 5.48
C GLU A 172 3.45 -3.78 6.23
N ASP A 173 3.62 -3.50 7.52
CA ASP A 173 2.61 -2.85 8.36
C ASP A 173 2.33 -1.41 7.93
N SER A 174 3.23 -0.80 7.13
CA SER A 174 3.00 0.54 6.58
C SER A 174 1.80 0.61 5.64
N LEU A 175 1.37 -0.51 5.04
CA LEU A 175 0.19 -0.56 4.16
C LEU A 175 -1.12 -0.26 4.89
N VAL A 176 -1.18 -0.51 6.20
CA VAL A 176 -2.38 -0.32 7.02
C VAL A 176 -2.24 0.81 8.03
N ALA A 177 -1.02 1.31 8.24
CA ALA A 177 -0.73 2.37 9.21
C ALA A 177 -1.43 3.70 8.89
N TYR A 178 -1.68 3.99 7.61
CA TYR A 178 -2.31 5.24 7.19
C TYR A 178 -3.37 4.98 6.12
N ARG A 179 -4.57 5.53 6.34
CA ARG A 179 -5.65 5.52 5.35
C ARG A 179 -5.46 6.71 4.41
N VAL A 180 -5.00 6.43 3.20
CA VAL A 180 -4.79 7.45 2.17
C VAL A 180 -6.14 8.05 1.78
N PRO A 181 -6.33 9.37 1.83
CA PRO A 181 -7.60 9.96 1.44
C PRO A 181 -7.89 9.75 -0.06
N PRO A 182 -9.16 9.91 -0.48
CA PRO A 182 -9.49 9.99 -1.89
C PRO A 182 -8.61 11.01 -2.62
N VAL A 183 -8.37 10.76 -3.91
CA VAL A 183 -7.59 11.66 -4.76
C VAL A 183 -8.18 13.07 -4.69
N ASN A 184 -7.35 14.07 -4.39
CA ASN A 184 -7.75 15.44 -4.62
C ASN A 184 -7.70 15.78 -6.11
N TYR A 185 -8.85 15.76 -6.78
CA TYR A 185 -8.94 16.03 -8.23
C TYR A 185 -8.73 17.49 -8.61
N ASP A 186 -8.75 18.43 -7.65
CA ASP A 186 -8.38 19.83 -7.92
C ASP A 186 -6.91 19.96 -8.33
N LEU A 187 -6.08 18.99 -7.97
CA LEU A 187 -4.67 18.92 -8.34
C LEU A 187 -4.43 18.19 -9.68
N ARG A 188 -5.48 17.73 -10.37
CA ARG A 188 -5.31 16.95 -11.60
C ARG A 188 -4.54 17.74 -12.66
N PHE A 189 -3.63 17.06 -13.36
CA PHE A 189 -2.73 17.63 -14.38
C PHE A 189 -1.72 18.68 -13.87
N THR A 190 -1.50 18.74 -12.56
CA THR A 190 -0.45 19.56 -11.95
C THR A 190 0.70 18.68 -11.42
N SER A 191 1.86 19.30 -11.21
CA SER A 191 3.04 18.63 -10.67
C SER A 191 2.80 18.14 -9.24
N SER A 192 2.90 16.84 -9.02
CA SER A 192 2.77 16.32 -7.66
C SER A 192 4.01 16.59 -6.79
N TRP A 193 5.17 16.86 -7.40
CA TRP A 193 6.34 17.33 -6.64
C TRP A 193 6.11 18.74 -6.11
N LEU A 194 5.63 19.67 -6.95
CA LEU A 194 5.27 21.02 -6.51
C LEU A 194 4.17 20.96 -5.45
N ASN A 195 3.12 20.17 -5.67
CA ASN A 195 2.03 20.04 -4.70
C ASN A 195 2.49 19.50 -3.35
N PHE A 196 3.43 18.55 -3.32
CA PHE A 196 4.05 18.08 -2.09
C PHE A 196 4.79 19.23 -1.38
N TYR A 197 5.76 19.87 -2.05
CA TYR A 197 6.60 20.89 -1.40
C TYR A 197 5.85 22.16 -1.01
N MET A 198 4.74 22.46 -1.71
CA MET A 198 3.86 23.60 -1.41
C MET A 198 2.76 23.28 -0.40
N GLY A 199 2.73 22.08 0.18
CA GLY A 199 1.75 21.74 1.23
C GLY A 199 0.33 21.41 0.74
N ARG A 200 0.15 21.17 -0.56
CA ARG A 200 -1.18 20.99 -1.19
C ARG A 200 -1.69 19.56 -1.13
N ASP A 201 -0.80 18.59 -1.27
CA ASP A 201 -1.16 17.18 -1.38
C ASP A 201 -1.40 16.48 -0.03
N HIS A 202 -1.92 15.27 -0.06
CA HIS A 202 -2.24 14.55 1.18
C HIS A 202 -1.00 14.15 2.00
N THR A 203 0.14 13.90 1.34
CA THR A 203 1.36 13.48 2.03
C THR A 203 1.96 14.66 2.80
N ALA A 204 2.00 15.83 2.18
CA ALA A 204 2.45 17.06 2.81
C ALA A 204 1.60 17.39 4.05
N LYS A 205 0.26 17.29 3.93
CA LYS A 205 -0.66 17.44 5.07
C LYS A 205 -0.39 16.40 6.17
N ARG A 206 -0.18 15.13 5.81
CA ARG A 206 0.14 14.05 6.77
C ARG A 206 1.39 14.36 7.59
N ILE A 207 2.43 14.88 6.95
CA ILE A 207 3.70 15.19 7.64
C ILE A 207 3.72 16.61 8.24
N GLY A 208 2.62 17.37 8.20
CA GLY A 208 2.57 18.75 8.69
C GLY A 208 3.50 19.70 7.92
N LEU A 209 3.61 19.52 6.60
CA LEU A 209 4.31 20.44 5.71
C LEU A 209 3.32 21.49 5.19
N GLY A 210 3.36 22.67 5.78
CA GLY A 210 2.52 23.81 5.36
C GLY A 210 3.05 24.55 4.14
N PRO A 211 2.24 25.49 3.59
CA PRO A 211 2.68 26.42 2.56
C PRO A 211 3.98 27.14 2.96
N PRO A 212 4.89 27.43 2.02
CA PRO A 212 6.10 28.18 2.35
C PRO A 212 5.78 29.57 2.93
N GLY A 213 6.22 29.84 4.16
CA GLY A 213 6.02 31.13 4.84
C GLY A 213 5.01 31.11 6.00
N GLU A 214 4.34 29.98 6.24
CA GLU A 214 3.44 29.75 7.40
C GLU A 214 4.12 28.87 8.49
N GLU A 215 5.46 28.93 8.60
CA GLU A 215 6.26 28.16 9.57
C GLU A 215 6.37 28.82 10.95
#